data_AF-A0A847VE03-F1
#
_entry.id   AF-A0A847VE03-F1
#
_cell.length_a   1.000
_cell.length_b   1.000
_cell.length_c   1.000
_cell.angle_alpha   90.00
_cell.angle_beta   90.00
_cell.angle_gamma   90.00
#
_symmetry.space_group_name_H-M   'P 1'
#
loop_
_entity.id
_entity.type
_entity.pdbx_description
1 polymer ?
#
loop_
_entity_poly.entity_id
_entity_poly.type
_entity_poly.pdbx_seq_one_letter_code
_entity_poly.pdbx_strand_id
1 'polypeptide(L)'
;RKYSPPTTGNVTFEEGTSSGSSTQQLHYDEVNAYIFSDGTISISKESEDRPIFDGFYIGGGIHSRNEVNMKRYLKLGDRLIYPAFVVNHHSKYGILARELFGSQVNIQKTEVGFKE
;
A
#
# COMPACT_ATOMS: atom_id res chain seq x y z
N ARG A 1 7.66 -29.20 6.99
CA ARG A 1 6.75 -28.07 6.74
C ARG A 1 7.28 -27.32 5.52
N LYS A 2 6.62 -27.40 4.37
CA LYS A 2 7.02 -26.62 3.17
C LYS A 2 6.64 -25.17 3.41
N TYR A 3 7.63 -24.32 3.64
CA TYR A 3 7.47 -22.87 3.58
C TYR A 3 7.40 -22.50 2.10
N SER A 4 6.24 -22.03 1.65
CA SER A 4 6.12 -21.39 0.35
C SER A 4 6.43 -19.91 0.57
N PRO A 5 7.42 -19.32 -0.11
CA PRO A 5 7.77 -17.93 0.11
C PRO A 5 6.60 -17.01 -0.25
N PRO A 6 6.50 -15.84 0.40
CA PRO A 6 5.55 -14.82 0.00
C PRO A 6 5.85 -14.43 -1.45
N THR A 7 4.79 -14.34 -2.24
CA THR A 7 4.74 -14.09 -3.69
C THR A 7 5.99 -13.39 -4.23
N THR A 8 6.95 -14.17 -4.73
CA THR A 8 8.11 -13.69 -5.49
C THR A 8 7.61 -13.00 -6.75
N GLY A 9 7.70 -11.68 -6.83
CA GLY A 9 7.28 -10.94 -8.01
C GLY A 9 6.91 -9.49 -7.75
N ASN A 10 6.99 -8.71 -8.83
CA ASN A 10 6.49 -7.34 -8.87
C ASN A 10 4.95 -7.34 -8.81
N VAL A 11 4.39 -6.32 -8.16
CA VAL A 11 2.94 -6.09 -8.14
C VAL A 11 2.67 -4.82 -8.92
N THR A 12 1.79 -4.89 -9.92
CA THR A 12 1.39 -3.73 -10.70
C THR A 12 -0.10 -3.48 -10.54
N PHE A 13 -0.45 -2.27 -10.12
CA PHE A 13 -1.81 -1.76 -10.15
C PHE A 13 -1.96 -0.86 -11.37
N GLU A 14 -2.69 -1.37 -12.35
CA GLU A 14 -3.04 -0.59 -13.54
C GLU A 14 -4.18 0.39 -13.24
N GLU A 15 -4.54 1.21 -14.23
CA GLU A 15 -5.69 2.10 -14.12
C GLU A 15 -6.98 1.33 -13.80
N GLY A 16 -7.82 1.92 -12.96
CA GLY A 16 -9.13 1.36 -12.66
C GLY A 16 -10.08 1.51 -13.86
N THR A 17 -11.13 0.70 -13.92
CA THR A 17 -12.16 0.76 -14.97
C THR A 17 -13.12 1.95 -14.86
N SER A 18 -12.80 2.97 -14.05
CA SER A 18 -13.61 4.17 -13.77
C SER A 18 -14.68 3.96 -12.69
N SER A 19 -14.79 4.94 -11.79
CA SER A 19 -16.00 5.13 -10.96
C SER A 19 -16.52 6.59 -10.98
N GLY A 20 -16.16 7.37 -12.00
CA GLY A 20 -16.72 8.71 -12.20
C GLY A 20 -18.05 8.66 -12.96
N SER A 21 -19.12 8.17 -12.34
CA SER A 21 -20.47 8.27 -12.92
C SER A 21 -20.94 9.73 -12.92
N SER A 22 -20.89 10.43 -14.05
CA SER A 22 -21.64 11.67 -14.34
C SER A 22 -21.56 12.86 -13.37
N THR A 23 -20.81 12.76 -12.28
CA THR A 23 -20.72 13.75 -11.20
C THR A 23 -19.25 14.15 -11.08
N GLN A 24 -18.98 15.44 -11.04
CA GLN A 24 -17.63 16.03 -11.03
C GLN A 24 -16.93 15.85 -9.66
N GLN A 25 -17.08 14.69 -9.04
CA GLN A 25 -16.54 14.37 -7.72
C GLN A 25 -15.33 13.46 -7.86
N LEU A 26 -14.32 13.69 -7.03
CA LEU A 26 -13.13 12.85 -6.96
C LEU A 26 -13.49 11.48 -6.37
N HIS A 27 -13.08 10.41 -7.04
CA HIS A 27 -13.17 9.05 -6.54
C HIS A 27 -11.78 8.43 -6.31
N TYR A 28 -11.77 7.22 -5.74
CA TYR A 28 -10.57 6.42 -5.54
C TYR A 28 -10.76 5.03 -6.14
N ASP A 29 -9.72 4.54 -6.81
CA ASP A 29 -9.57 3.13 -7.10
C ASP A 29 -9.22 2.40 -5.81
N GLU A 30 -10.15 1.59 -5.32
CA GLU A 30 -10.05 0.95 -4.01
C GLU A 30 -9.57 -0.51 -4.11
N VAL A 31 -8.54 -0.84 -3.34
CA VAL A 31 -8.02 -2.19 -3.14
C VAL A 31 -8.05 -2.56 -1.66
N ASN A 32 -8.87 -3.55 -1.30
CA ASN A 32 -9.02 -4.01 0.09
C ASN A 32 -8.13 -5.24 0.38
N ALA A 33 -6.81 -5.02 0.50
CA ALA A 33 -5.85 -6.10 0.72
C ALA A 33 -4.63 -5.65 1.55
N TYR A 34 -3.93 -6.64 2.14
CA TYR A 34 -2.56 -6.45 2.62
C TYR A 34 -1.61 -6.96 1.54
N ILE A 35 -0.95 -6.03 0.86
CA ILE A 35 -0.07 -6.29 -0.26
C ILE A 35 1.35 -6.42 0.28
N PHE A 36 1.97 -7.57 0.05
CA PHE A 36 3.36 -7.84 0.41
C PHE A 36 4.09 -8.37 -0.82
N SER A 37 5.15 -7.68 -1.23
CA SER A 37 5.96 -8.02 -2.41
C SER A 37 7.44 -7.94 -2.07
N ASP A 38 8.22 -8.90 -2.56
CA ASP A 38 9.68 -8.88 -2.50
C ASP A 38 10.32 -8.06 -3.64
N GLY A 39 9.55 -7.75 -4.69
CA GLY A 39 9.91 -6.93 -5.83
C GLY A 39 9.34 -5.51 -5.73
N THR A 40 9.23 -4.84 -6.88
CA THR A 40 8.68 -3.48 -6.96
C THR A 40 7.16 -3.51 -6.97
N ILE A 41 6.54 -2.64 -6.17
CA ILE A 41 5.10 -2.35 -6.30
C ILE A 41 4.95 -1.10 -7.14
N SER A 42 4.30 -1.19 -8.30
CA SER A 42 4.08 -0.08 -9.22
C SER A 42 2.59 0.26 -9.29
N ILE A 43 2.26 1.54 -9.08
CA ILE A 43 0.91 2.07 -9.25
C ILE A 43 0.94 2.98 -10.48
N SER A 44 0.25 2.56 -11.54
CA SER A 44 0.19 3.24 -12.82
C SER A 44 -0.60 4.55 -12.73
N LYS A 45 -0.30 5.46 -13.67
CA LYS A 45 -1.10 6.67 -13.88
C LYS A 45 -2.46 6.30 -14.46
N GLU A 46 -3.45 7.15 -14.24
CA GLU A 46 -4.72 7.11 -14.99
C GLU A 46 -4.49 7.57 -16.44
N SER A 47 -5.30 7.06 -17.37
CA SER A 47 -5.33 7.57 -18.74
C SER A 47 -5.65 9.07 -18.78
N GLU A 48 -4.89 9.80 -19.59
CA GLU A 48 -5.05 11.25 -19.79
C GLU A 48 -6.35 11.60 -20.52
N ASP A 49 -6.99 10.63 -21.17
CA ASP A 49 -8.26 10.81 -21.88
C ASP A 49 -9.45 10.98 -20.93
N ARG A 50 -9.24 10.88 -19.60
CA ARG A 50 -10.29 10.98 -18.59
C ARG A 50 -10.49 12.41 -18.06
N PRO A 51 -11.76 12.84 -17.90
CA PRO A 51 -12.08 14.18 -17.39
C PRO A 51 -11.74 14.36 -15.91
N ILE A 52 -11.60 13.29 -15.13
CA ILE A 52 -11.25 13.30 -13.70
C ILE A 52 -10.20 12.21 -13.49
N PHE A 53 -9.21 12.49 -12.65
CA PHE A 53 -8.20 11.50 -12.25
C PHE A 53 -8.56 11.00 -10.85
N ASP A 54 -8.79 9.70 -10.74
CA ASP A 54 -9.13 9.08 -9.47
C ASP A 54 -7.87 8.87 -8.63
N GLY A 55 -8.00 9.08 -7.31
CA GLY A 55 -6.97 8.70 -6.35
C GLY A 55 -6.83 7.18 -6.26
N PHE A 56 -5.85 6.71 -5.50
CA PHE A 56 -5.68 5.29 -5.23
C PHE A 56 -5.78 5.02 -3.73
N TYR A 57 -6.66 4.10 -3.34
CA TYR A 57 -6.95 3.79 -1.93
C TYR A 57 -6.68 2.32 -1.62
N ILE A 58 -5.94 2.06 -0.56
CA ILE A 58 -5.70 0.72 -0.03
C ILE A 58 -6.33 0.58 1.35
N GLY A 59 -7.39 -0.23 1.46
CA GLY A 59 -7.99 -0.64 2.73
C GLY A 59 -7.29 -1.87 3.31
N GLY A 60 -6.07 -1.68 3.83
CA GLY A 60 -5.26 -2.76 4.36
C GLY A 60 -3.81 -2.35 4.61
N GLY A 61 -2.87 -2.82 3.83
CA GLY A 61 -1.47 -2.46 4.02
C GLY A 61 -0.66 -2.72 2.76
N ILE A 62 0.50 -2.07 2.68
CA ILE A 62 1.42 -2.24 1.56
C ILE A 62 2.84 -2.31 2.09
N HIS A 63 3.58 -3.31 1.62
CA HIS A 63 4.98 -3.50 1.97
C HIS A 63 5.71 -4.05 0.75
N SER A 64 6.74 -3.34 0.31
CA SER A 64 7.70 -3.81 -0.68
C SER A 64 9.08 -3.93 -0.03
N ARG A 65 9.81 -5.00 -0.36
CA ARG A 65 11.22 -5.12 -0.01
C ARG A 65 12.14 -4.22 -0.85
N ASN A 66 11.72 -3.89 -2.08
CA ASN A 66 12.53 -3.12 -3.03
C ASN A 66 12.08 -1.65 -3.12
N GLU A 67 10.99 -1.39 -3.83
CA GLU A 67 10.51 -0.03 -4.10
C GLU A 67 8.97 -0.01 -4.23
N VAL A 68 8.35 1.09 -3.80
CA VAL A 68 6.98 1.43 -4.15
C VAL A 68 7.00 2.62 -5.11
N ASN A 69 6.71 2.38 -6.38
CA ASN A 69 6.69 3.38 -7.45
C ASN A 69 5.27 3.90 -7.65
N MET A 70 5.03 5.17 -7.30
CA MET A 70 3.74 5.83 -7.43
C MET A 70 3.74 6.78 -8.62
N LYS A 71 3.02 6.42 -9.70
CA LYS A 71 2.79 7.29 -10.86
C LYS A 71 1.40 7.91 -10.87
N ARG A 72 0.58 7.64 -9.85
CA ARG A 72 -0.77 8.20 -9.70
C ARG A 72 -0.70 9.66 -9.28
N TYR A 73 -1.48 10.51 -9.93
CA TYR A 73 -1.57 11.94 -9.61
C TYR A 73 -2.98 12.47 -9.85
N LEU A 74 -3.37 13.46 -9.04
CA LEU A 74 -4.64 14.16 -9.19
C LEU A 74 -4.46 15.42 -10.04
N LYS A 75 -5.57 15.93 -10.60
CA LYS A 75 -5.60 17.24 -11.25
C LYS A 75 -5.32 18.35 -10.22
N LEU A 76 -4.84 19.50 -10.71
CA LEU A 76 -4.34 20.57 -9.83
C LEU A 76 -5.38 21.05 -8.81
N GLY A 77 -6.66 21.14 -9.19
CA GLY A 77 -7.75 21.53 -8.31
C GLY A 77 -7.98 20.53 -7.17
N ASP A 78 -7.94 19.24 -7.47
CA ASP A 78 -8.20 18.18 -6.50
C ASP A 78 -6.98 17.88 -5.62
N ARG A 79 -5.75 18.03 -6.15
CA ARG A 79 -4.49 17.78 -5.43
C ARG A 79 -4.30 18.66 -4.20
N LEU A 80 -4.98 19.82 -4.13
CA LEU A 80 -4.92 20.72 -2.98
C LEU A 80 -5.88 20.31 -1.85
N ILE A 81 -6.88 19.49 -2.17
CA ILE A 81 -7.97 19.11 -1.26
C ILE A 81 -7.82 17.65 -0.83
N TYR A 82 -7.37 16.80 -1.74
CA TYR A 82 -7.35 15.35 -1.58
C TYR A 82 -5.97 14.75 -1.86
N PRO A 83 -5.57 13.70 -1.13
CA PRO A 83 -4.36 12.94 -1.42
C PRO A 83 -4.52 12.04 -2.65
N ALA A 84 -3.49 11.93 -3.49
CA ALA A 84 -3.49 11.01 -4.63
C ALA A 84 -3.41 9.53 -4.24
N PHE A 85 -2.88 9.25 -3.04
CA PHE A 85 -2.69 7.90 -2.53
C PHE A 85 -3.01 7.85 -1.04
N VAL A 86 -3.86 6.90 -0.65
CA VAL A 86 -4.28 6.69 0.73
C VAL A 86 -4.09 5.23 1.09
N VAL A 87 -3.46 4.99 2.23
CA VAL A 87 -3.39 3.65 2.84
C VAL A 87 -4.07 3.74 4.19
N ASN A 88 -5.19 3.05 4.33
CA ASN A 88 -5.91 2.93 5.59
C ASN A 88 -5.64 1.56 6.20
N HIS A 89 -4.88 1.54 7.29
CA HIS A 89 -4.53 0.30 7.97
C HIS A 89 -5.73 -0.32 8.69
N HIS A 90 -6.22 -1.44 8.17
CA HIS A 90 -7.30 -2.18 8.81
C HIS A 90 -6.76 -3.23 9.80
N SER A 91 -7.17 -3.15 11.07
CA SER A 91 -6.68 -4.00 12.18
C SER A 91 -6.76 -5.51 11.93
N LYS A 92 -7.67 -5.97 11.06
CA LYS A 92 -7.78 -7.37 10.62
C LYS A 92 -6.46 -7.88 10.02
N TYR A 93 -5.69 -7.02 9.35
CA TYR A 93 -4.43 -7.38 8.71
C TYR A 93 -3.23 -7.27 9.66
N GLY A 94 -3.31 -6.48 10.73
CA GLY A 94 -2.28 -6.45 11.78
C GLY A 94 -2.16 -7.79 12.53
N ILE A 95 -3.29 -8.48 12.75
CA ILE A 95 -3.31 -9.82 13.36
C ILE A 95 -2.65 -10.84 12.42
N LEU A 96 -2.94 -10.77 11.12
CA LEU A 96 -2.35 -11.66 10.11
C LEU A 96 -0.85 -11.40 9.92
N ALA A 97 -0.42 -10.13 9.94
CA ALA A 97 0.99 -9.77 9.88
C ALA A 97 1.76 -10.30 11.10
N ARG A 98 1.16 -10.26 12.29
CA ARG A 98 1.76 -10.87 13.50
C ARG A 98 1.90 -12.39 13.37
N GLU A 99 0.92 -13.06 12.79
CA GLU A 99 0.98 -14.52 12.57
C GLU A 99 2.01 -14.90 11.50
N LEU A 100 2.13 -14.12 10.42
CA LEU A 100 3.05 -14.39 9.29
C LEU A 100 4.49 -13.98 9.56
N PHE A 101 4.73 -12.82 10.18
CA PHE A 101 6.05 -12.23 10.38
C PHE A 101 6.55 -12.35 11.82
N GLY A 102 5.72 -12.84 12.74
CA GLY A 102 5.98 -12.85 14.17
C GLY A 102 5.80 -11.46 14.80
N SER A 103 5.67 -11.42 16.12
CA SER A 103 5.81 -10.16 16.87
C SER A 103 7.29 -9.88 17.10
N GLN A 104 7.70 -8.61 17.03
CA GLN A 104 9.01 -8.21 17.56
C GLN A 104 9.08 -8.64 19.03
N VAL A 105 9.89 -9.65 19.32
CA VAL A 105 10.32 -9.94 20.69
C VAL A 105 11.29 -8.81 21.03
N ASN A 106 10.90 -7.96 21.97
CA ASN A 106 11.76 -6.90 22.47
C ASN A 106 12.90 -7.57 23.25
N ILE A 107 13.97 -7.97 22.55
CA ILE A 107 15.16 -8.56 23.18
C ILE A 107 15.91 -7.40 23.82
N GLN A 108 15.55 -7.09 25.06
CA GLN A 108 16.30 -6.15 25.88
C GLN A 108 17.65 -6.81 26.20
N LYS A 109 18.70 -6.37 25.52
CA LYS A 109 20.07 -6.82 25.76
C LYS A 109 20.58 -6.09 27.01
N THR A 110 20.30 -6.63 28.19
CA THR A 110 20.86 -6.11 29.44
C THR A 110 22.32 -6.52 29.52
N GLU A 111 23.24 -5.59 29.23
CA GLU A 111 24.64 -5.75 29.60
C GLU A 111 24.76 -5.65 31.12
N VAL A 112 25.17 -6.75 31.75
CA VAL A 112 25.56 -6.77 33.17
C VAL A 112 27.03 -6.37 33.26
N GLY A 113 27.28 -5.09 33.52
CA GLY A 113 28.61 -4.61 33.88
C GLY A 113 28.92 -4.98 35.33
N PHE A 114 29.89 -5.87 35.56
CA PHE A 114 30.46 -6.06 36.88
C PHE A 114 31.41 -4.91 37.17
N LYS A 115 31.19 -4.23 38.30
CA LYS A 115 32.10 -3.21 38.83
C LYS A 115 33.06 -3.90 39.79
N GLU A 116 34.35 -3.96 39.42
CA GLU A 116 35.46 -4.18 40.35
C GLU A 116 35.69 -2.94 41.22
#